data_AF-A0A517M9D5-F1
#
_entry.id   AF-A0A517M9D5-F1
#
_cell.length_a   1.000
_cell.length_b   1.000
_cell.length_c   1.000
_cell.angle_alpha   90.00
_cell.angle_beta   90.00
_cell.angle_gamma   90.00
#
_symmetry.space_group_name_H-M   'P 1'
#
loop_
_entity.id
_entity.type
_entity.pdbx_description
1 polymer ?
#
loop_
_entity_poly.entity_id
_entity_poly.type
_entity_poly.pdbx_seq_one_letter_code
_entity_poly.pdbx_strand_id
1 'polypeptide(L)'
;MARLKTYTEATWTAETDKVISVLSVTEASRQLGISPRAISKRRKDLELNSSPRVSAIRWTKKRDSILGTMNDKDAAEKIGTNQYHARKRRIELGIPAYQQPPVPLSQAVRRPPHRWTAKEDRLLGTQPDPVLAERFDLAPTVVTQRRHELGIAPSRPGAPIEWTKGMLNLLGDVPDGYLAAEYEISHIVVKVRRIQEGILPYGKKYMDTEPDLPRHVISQIGKTPDKVISDKFGVSRHLLRIYRALHGIPCAEARPWALHKWTRKDEALLGTKSDGAVAIELNIARNQVRTRRVRMGIPAFGAAASIRWSAKRIAQLGTEPDATLARMWNYSQGAIRAKREELGIAKCEKSEHELTPEQTARLGTLSDVALGKEWGVSSSLVRQRRIAQGIRPQKSGKKFNWTDAKLKLLGVIPDEELAVRLGVSYQFVVAKRSELKIPAKRRPRKVDWSNEKIAALLGTMSDYKLGAKLGVTNGAVRSQRLKRKIPAYKPTS
;
A
#
# COMPACT_ATOMS: atom_id res chain seq x y z
N MET A 1 17.20 -28.74 5.43
CA MET A 1 16.45 -28.59 6.70
C MET A 1 15.44 -29.72 6.78
N ALA A 2 15.29 -30.39 7.93
CA ALA A 2 14.39 -31.54 8.06
C ALA A 2 12.91 -31.14 7.89
N ARG A 3 12.13 -31.99 7.20
CA ARG A 3 10.68 -31.81 6.99
C ARG A 3 9.96 -31.85 8.33
N LEU A 4 9.17 -30.81 8.63
CA LEU A 4 8.37 -30.74 9.86
C LEU A 4 7.12 -31.61 9.74
N LYS A 5 6.77 -32.34 10.80
CA LYS A 5 5.59 -33.22 10.84
C LYS A 5 4.29 -32.40 10.74
N THR A 6 3.36 -32.87 9.92
CA THR A 6 2.01 -32.30 9.81
C THR A 6 1.11 -32.77 10.96
N TYR A 7 -0.11 -32.23 11.08
CA TYR A 7 -1.00 -32.53 12.21
C TYR A 7 -1.36 -34.02 12.32
N THR A 8 -1.46 -34.69 11.17
CA THR A 8 -1.77 -36.12 11.03
C THR A 8 -0.56 -37.02 11.27
N GLU A 9 0.65 -36.51 11.05
CA GLU A 9 1.92 -37.24 11.26
C GLU A 9 2.48 -37.05 12.68
N ALA A 10 1.94 -36.09 13.43
CA ALA A 10 2.34 -35.79 14.79
C ALA A 10 1.66 -36.72 15.80
N THR A 11 2.46 -37.35 16.66
CA THR A 11 1.96 -38.13 17.80
C THR A 11 1.61 -37.21 18.95
N TRP A 12 0.32 -36.97 19.16
CA TRP A 12 -0.18 -36.11 20.24
C TRP A 12 -0.32 -36.92 21.54
N THR A 13 0.66 -36.78 22.42
CA THR A 13 0.65 -37.33 23.79
C THR A 13 0.39 -36.24 24.83
N ALA A 14 0.04 -36.62 26.05
CA ALA A 14 -0.11 -35.69 27.18
C ALA A 14 1.16 -34.83 27.42
N GLU A 15 2.34 -35.37 27.12
CA GLU A 15 3.60 -34.64 27.18
C GLU A 15 3.70 -33.57 26.09
N THR A 16 3.34 -33.91 24.84
CA THR A 16 3.30 -32.91 23.76
C THR A 16 2.25 -31.84 24.02
N ASP A 17 1.10 -32.19 24.59
CA ASP A 17 0.04 -31.27 24.95
C ASP A 17 0.47 -30.31 26.09
N LYS A 18 1.32 -30.79 27.02
CA LYS A 18 1.97 -29.96 28.04
C LYS A 18 3.03 -29.01 27.47
N VAL A 19 3.83 -29.46 26.50
CA VAL A 19 4.84 -28.61 25.84
C VAL A 19 4.18 -27.50 25.02
N ILE A 20 3.11 -27.84 24.28
CA ILE A 20 2.35 -26.83 23.53
C ILE A 20 1.49 -25.94 24.43
N SER A 21 1.18 -26.27 25.69
CA SER A 21 0.46 -25.33 26.55
C SER A 21 1.37 -24.23 27.12
N VAL A 22 2.67 -24.52 27.29
CA VAL A 22 3.64 -23.62 27.94
C VAL A 22 4.41 -22.72 26.96
N LEU A 23 4.88 -23.26 25.83
CA LEU A 23 5.82 -22.55 24.95
C LEU A 23 5.13 -21.66 23.90
N SER A 24 5.86 -20.82 23.16
CA SER A 24 5.32 -20.19 21.94
C SER A 24 5.14 -21.22 20.81
N VAL A 25 4.25 -20.95 19.84
CA VAL A 25 4.04 -21.87 18.69
C VAL A 25 5.35 -22.12 17.94
N THR A 26 6.19 -21.09 17.83
CA THR A 26 7.48 -21.13 17.16
C THR A 26 8.53 -21.95 17.92
N GLU A 27 8.58 -21.84 19.25
CA GLU A 27 9.50 -22.61 20.08
C GLU A 27 9.06 -24.07 20.16
N ALA A 28 7.76 -24.33 20.35
CA ALA A 28 7.20 -25.68 20.33
C ALA A 28 7.43 -26.36 18.97
N SER A 29 7.36 -25.60 17.86
CA SER A 29 7.64 -26.13 16.53
C SER A 29 9.10 -26.57 16.36
N ARG A 30 10.06 -25.77 16.89
CA ARG A 30 11.48 -26.15 16.87
C ARG A 30 11.77 -27.34 17.76
N GLN A 31 11.17 -27.40 18.94
CA GLN A 31 11.44 -28.44 19.92
C GLN A 31 10.81 -29.79 19.55
N LEU A 32 9.60 -29.79 19.00
CA LEU A 32 8.87 -31.02 18.66
C LEU A 32 9.07 -31.47 17.21
N GLY A 33 9.68 -30.63 16.36
CA GLY A 33 9.80 -30.91 14.93
C GLY A 33 8.45 -30.98 14.19
N ILE A 34 7.42 -30.35 14.77
CA ILE A 34 6.04 -30.32 14.25
C ILE A 34 5.78 -28.95 13.62
N SER A 35 5.01 -28.90 12.55
CA SER A 35 4.68 -27.64 11.88
C SER A 35 3.94 -26.65 12.81
N PRO A 36 4.22 -25.33 12.72
CA PRO A 36 3.54 -24.31 13.54
C PRO A 36 2.01 -24.34 13.39
N ARG A 37 1.54 -24.74 12.19
CA ARG A 37 0.12 -24.84 11.84
C ARG A 37 -0.56 -26.03 12.54
N ALA A 38 0.13 -27.16 12.65
CA ALA A 38 -0.36 -28.33 13.38
C ALA A 38 -0.47 -28.05 14.89
N ILE A 39 0.56 -27.43 15.49
CA ILE A 39 0.55 -27.01 16.90
C ILE A 39 -0.60 -26.01 17.17
N SER A 40 -0.80 -25.04 16.27
CA SER A 40 -1.90 -24.07 16.39
C SER A 40 -3.27 -24.72 16.31
N LYS A 41 -3.42 -25.75 15.46
CA LYS A 41 -4.66 -26.54 15.36
C LYS A 41 -4.90 -27.33 16.65
N ARG A 42 -3.90 -28.05 17.16
CA ARG A 42 -4.00 -28.83 18.41
C ARG A 42 -4.35 -27.95 19.61
N ARG A 43 -3.74 -26.77 19.74
CA ARG A 43 -4.10 -25.79 20.79
C ARG A 43 -5.56 -25.37 20.73
N LYS A 44 -6.10 -25.19 19.52
CA LYS A 44 -7.49 -24.82 19.32
C LYS A 44 -8.43 -25.97 19.73
N ASP A 45 -8.06 -27.20 19.41
CA ASP A 45 -8.82 -28.40 19.78
C ASP A 45 -8.82 -28.63 21.30
N LEU A 46 -7.75 -28.21 21.99
CA LEU A 46 -7.64 -28.22 23.46
C LEU A 46 -8.24 -26.97 24.15
N GLU A 47 -8.96 -26.13 23.40
CA GLU A 47 -9.53 -24.85 23.88
C GLU A 47 -8.52 -23.90 24.54
N LEU A 48 -7.23 -24.06 24.26
CA LEU A 48 -6.16 -23.14 24.64
C LEU A 48 -6.24 -21.91 23.73
N ASN A 49 -7.27 -21.09 23.94
CA ASN A 49 -7.76 -20.02 23.06
C ASN A 49 -6.84 -18.79 22.95
N SER A 50 -5.58 -18.94 23.32
CA SER A 50 -4.51 -17.98 23.06
C SER A 50 -3.22 -18.77 23.14
N SER A 51 -2.28 -18.55 22.21
CA SER A 51 -0.87 -18.78 22.59
C SER A 51 -0.66 -18.12 23.94
N PRO A 52 0.11 -18.69 24.88
CA PRO A 52 0.52 -17.94 26.05
C PRO A 52 0.99 -16.60 25.50
N ARG A 53 0.22 -15.53 25.81
CA ARG A 53 0.56 -14.18 25.34
C ARG A 53 2.02 -14.08 25.69
N VAL A 54 2.90 -13.83 24.69
CA VAL A 54 4.35 -13.67 24.90
C VAL A 54 4.47 -13.03 26.26
N SER A 55 4.90 -13.83 27.25
CA SER A 55 4.66 -13.55 28.66
C SER A 55 5.02 -12.10 28.85
N ALA A 56 4.04 -11.30 29.31
CA ALA A 56 4.13 -9.84 29.29
C ALA A 56 5.55 -9.46 29.68
N ILE A 57 6.32 -8.93 28.71
CA ILE A 57 7.78 -8.86 28.80
C ILE A 57 8.12 -8.33 30.18
N ARG A 58 8.82 -9.12 30.99
CA ARG A 58 9.19 -8.67 32.33
C ARG A 58 10.23 -7.56 32.17
N TRP A 59 9.75 -6.33 32.21
CA TRP A 59 10.58 -5.14 32.17
C TRP A 59 11.37 -5.08 33.47
N THR A 60 12.69 -5.17 33.36
CA THR A 60 13.62 -4.97 34.46
C THR A 60 14.34 -3.65 34.24
N LYS A 61 14.90 -3.04 35.29
CA LYS A 61 15.69 -1.79 35.18
C LYS A 61 16.79 -1.89 34.12
N LYS A 62 17.43 -3.07 33.98
CA LYS A 62 18.46 -3.37 32.96
C LYS A 62 17.91 -3.39 31.53
N ARG A 63 16.65 -3.76 31.33
CA ARG A 63 16.00 -3.74 30.00
C ARG A 63 15.50 -2.35 29.65
N ASP A 64 14.96 -1.63 30.64
CA ASP A 64 14.52 -0.24 30.48
C ASP A 64 15.72 0.67 30.14
N SER A 65 16.91 0.41 30.69
CA SER A 65 18.14 1.18 30.38
C SER A 65 18.67 1.01 28.95
N ILE A 66 18.22 -0.01 28.21
CA ILE A 66 18.60 -0.22 26.80
C ILE A 66 17.76 0.68 25.88
N LEU A 67 16.54 1.02 26.29
CA LEU A 67 15.62 1.85 25.50
C LEU A 67 16.17 3.28 25.41
N GLY A 68 16.29 3.80 24.18
CA GLY A 68 16.83 5.15 23.92
C GLY A 68 18.35 5.21 23.73
N THR A 69 19.10 4.16 24.07
CA THR A 69 20.55 4.09 23.79
C THR A 69 20.87 3.69 22.34
N MET A 70 19.94 2.99 21.69
CA MET A 70 20.02 2.55 20.31
C MET A 70 18.63 2.56 19.67
N ASN A 71 18.54 2.26 18.37
CA ASN A 71 17.26 2.23 17.67
C ASN A 71 16.31 1.17 18.28
N ASP A 72 15.00 1.36 18.14
CA ASP A 72 13.99 0.47 18.72
C ASP A 72 14.11 -0.99 18.21
N LYS A 73 14.73 -1.23 17.05
CA LYS A 73 14.90 -2.56 16.45
C LYS A 73 16.02 -3.32 17.16
N ASP A 74 17.19 -2.72 17.25
CA ASP A 74 18.38 -3.28 17.90
C ASP A 74 18.16 -3.43 19.41
N ALA A 75 17.46 -2.45 20.02
CA ALA A 75 17.02 -2.55 21.41
C ALA A 75 16.09 -3.74 21.61
N ALA A 76 15.15 -3.97 20.69
CA ALA A 76 14.24 -5.11 20.77
C ALA A 76 14.97 -6.44 20.60
N GLU A 77 15.93 -6.55 19.68
CA GLU A 77 16.77 -7.74 19.50
C GLU A 77 17.57 -8.05 20.77
N LYS A 78 18.21 -7.05 21.40
CA LYS A 78 18.97 -7.24 22.66
C LYS A 78 18.10 -7.61 23.86
N ILE A 79 16.87 -7.10 23.92
CA ILE A 79 15.94 -7.40 25.02
C ILE A 79 15.26 -8.77 24.80
N GLY A 80 15.29 -9.29 23.56
CA GLY A 80 14.61 -10.53 23.16
C GLY A 80 13.12 -10.31 22.90
N THR A 81 12.76 -9.19 22.26
CA THR A 81 11.37 -8.72 22.11
C THR A 81 11.08 -8.22 20.69
N ASN A 82 9.84 -7.77 20.45
CA ASN A 82 9.45 -7.13 19.20
C ASN A 82 9.69 -5.61 19.27
N GLN A 83 10.16 -5.00 18.17
CA GLN A 83 10.34 -3.55 17.99
C GLN A 83 9.13 -2.74 18.49
N TYR A 84 7.91 -3.24 18.30
CA TYR A 84 6.70 -2.60 18.80
C TYR A 84 6.68 -2.45 20.33
N HIS A 85 7.08 -3.50 21.07
CA HIS A 85 7.07 -3.48 22.53
C HIS A 85 8.17 -2.60 23.11
N ALA A 86 9.37 -2.62 22.51
CA ALA A 86 10.45 -1.70 22.86
C ALA A 86 10.03 -0.23 22.64
N ARG A 87 9.44 0.09 21.49
CA ARG A 87 8.92 1.43 21.20
C ARG A 87 7.81 1.85 22.17
N LYS A 88 6.85 0.96 22.44
CA LYS A 88 5.74 1.24 23.35
C LYS A 88 6.26 1.55 24.76
N ARG A 89 7.17 0.72 25.28
CA ARG A 89 7.80 0.93 26.59
C ARG A 89 8.64 2.21 26.64
N ARG A 90 9.39 2.52 25.57
CA ARG A 90 10.15 3.76 25.43
C ARG A 90 9.24 4.99 25.56
N ILE A 91 8.08 4.96 24.90
CA ILE A 91 7.06 6.03 24.97
C ILE A 91 6.45 6.12 26.38
N GLU A 92 6.14 4.98 27.00
CA GLU A 92 5.62 4.93 28.39
C GLU A 92 6.60 5.50 29.42
N LEU A 93 7.91 5.32 29.21
CA LEU A 93 8.98 5.87 30.06
C LEU A 93 9.37 7.31 29.71
N GLY A 94 8.72 7.93 28.70
CA GLY A 94 9.04 9.29 28.27
C GLY A 94 10.42 9.44 27.61
N ILE A 95 11.05 8.34 27.19
CA ILE A 95 12.39 8.37 26.59
C ILE A 95 12.26 8.81 25.12
N PRO A 96 12.98 9.86 24.67
CA PRO A 96 12.93 10.30 23.28
C PRO A 96 13.44 9.19 22.35
N ALA A 97 13.04 9.23 21.08
CA ALA A 97 13.51 8.25 20.11
C ALA A 97 15.02 8.44 19.93
N TYR A 98 15.78 7.34 19.92
CA TYR A 98 17.22 7.42 19.65
C TYR A 98 17.45 8.13 18.32
N GLN A 99 18.09 9.29 18.39
CA GLN A 99 18.56 10.01 17.22
C GLN A 99 19.97 9.51 16.96
N GLN A 100 20.18 8.89 15.79
CA GLN A 100 21.54 8.62 15.35
C GLN A 100 22.28 9.95 15.28
N PRO A 101 23.49 10.08 15.88
CA PRO A 101 24.27 11.29 15.74
C PRO A 101 24.44 11.58 14.24
N PRO A 102 24.29 12.83 13.81
CA PRO A 102 24.48 13.18 12.41
C PRO A 102 25.87 12.72 12.03
N VAL A 103 25.96 11.79 11.07
CA VAL A 103 27.24 11.38 10.50
C VAL A 103 27.90 12.67 10.00
N PRO A 104 29.09 13.05 10.51
CA PRO A 104 29.77 14.25 10.05
C PRO A 104 29.86 14.19 8.53
N LEU A 105 29.53 15.27 7.83
CA LEU A 105 29.61 15.31 6.36
C LEU A 105 31.01 14.95 5.84
N SER A 106 32.04 15.08 6.68
CA SER A 106 33.42 14.62 6.43
C SER A 106 33.59 13.09 6.45
N GLN A 107 32.74 12.35 7.16
CA GLN A 107 32.70 10.88 7.21
C GLN A 107 31.59 10.28 6.33
N ALA A 108 30.76 11.10 5.68
CA ALA A 108 30.04 10.69 4.49
C ALA A 108 31.04 10.51 3.35
N VAL A 109 31.93 9.51 3.50
CA VAL A 109 32.78 9.01 2.43
C VAL A 109 31.80 8.55 1.37
N ARG A 110 31.57 9.42 0.38
CA ARG A 110 31.00 8.98 -0.89
C ARG A 110 31.96 7.90 -1.35
N ARG A 111 31.58 6.64 -1.16
CA ARG A 111 32.36 5.51 -1.67
C ARG A 111 32.65 5.87 -3.12
N PRO A 112 33.92 5.88 -3.55
CA PRO A 112 34.25 6.19 -4.92
C PRO A 112 33.39 5.30 -5.83
N PRO A 113 32.87 5.84 -6.94
CA PRO A 113 31.99 5.09 -7.82
C PRO A 113 32.65 3.75 -8.18
N HIS A 114 31.91 2.66 -7.97
CA HIS A 114 32.42 1.30 -8.21
C HIS A 114 32.99 1.20 -9.62
N ARG A 115 34.25 0.77 -9.73
CA ARG A 115 34.92 0.58 -11.01
C ARG A 115 34.56 -0.81 -11.53
N TRP A 116 33.57 -0.84 -12.40
CA TRP A 116 33.11 -2.07 -13.05
C TRP A 116 34.22 -2.72 -13.87
N THR A 117 34.49 -3.99 -13.58
CA THR A 117 35.38 -4.81 -14.41
C THR A 117 34.58 -5.53 -15.50
N ALA A 118 35.25 -5.88 -16.61
CA ALA A 118 34.62 -6.64 -17.69
C ALA A 118 34.07 -8.01 -17.22
N LYS A 119 34.62 -8.58 -16.13
CA LYS A 119 34.12 -9.83 -15.52
C LYS A 119 32.80 -9.59 -14.78
N GLU A 120 32.68 -8.50 -14.04
CA GLU A 120 31.45 -8.12 -13.33
C GLU A 120 30.32 -7.76 -14.31
N ASP A 121 30.65 -7.03 -15.38
CA ASP A 121 29.67 -6.68 -16.42
C ASP A 121 29.08 -7.92 -17.11
N ARG A 122 29.88 -9.00 -17.29
CA ARG A 122 29.40 -10.29 -17.82
C ARG A 122 28.46 -11.04 -16.87
N LEU A 123 28.55 -10.79 -15.56
CA LEU A 123 27.70 -11.44 -14.56
C LEU A 123 26.33 -10.76 -14.44
N LEU A 124 26.21 -9.49 -14.82
CA LEU A 124 24.94 -8.78 -14.82
C LEU A 124 23.93 -9.47 -15.74
N GLY A 125 22.72 -9.71 -15.25
CA GLY A 125 21.64 -10.41 -15.98
C GLY A 125 21.70 -11.94 -15.92
N THR A 126 22.82 -12.53 -15.47
CA THR A 126 22.90 -13.98 -15.22
C THR A 126 22.24 -14.35 -13.88
N GLN A 127 22.48 -13.55 -12.84
CA GLN A 127 21.94 -13.74 -11.50
C GLN A 127 21.10 -12.52 -11.06
N PRO A 128 20.20 -12.68 -10.07
CA PRO A 128 19.41 -11.56 -9.56
C PRO A 128 20.28 -10.43 -8.99
N ASP A 129 19.89 -9.18 -9.26
CA ASP A 129 20.62 -7.96 -8.82
C ASP A 129 20.97 -7.95 -7.31
N PRO A 130 20.13 -8.45 -6.37
CA PRO A 130 20.50 -8.53 -4.94
C PRO A 130 21.63 -9.53 -4.64
N VAL A 131 21.69 -10.65 -5.36
CA VAL A 131 22.73 -11.68 -5.17
C VAL A 131 24.07 -11.17 -5.68
N LEU A 132 24.06 -10.52 -6.84
CA LEU A 132 25.25 -9.86 -7.37
C LEU A 132 25.72 -8.71 -6.48
N ALA A 133 24.80 -7.95 -5.89
CA ALA A 133 25.12 -6.89 -4.95
C ALA A 133 25.81 -7.39 -3.69
N GLU A 134 25.32 -8.48 -3.10
CA GLU A 134 26.00 -9.14 -1.98
C GLU A 134 27.38 -9.66 -2.37
N ARG A 135 27.51 -10.26 -3.56
CA ARG A 135 28.79 -10.77 -4.08
C ARG A 135 29.82 -9.65 -4.35
N PHE A 136 29.37 -8.48 -4.77
CA PHE A 136 30.23 -7.35 -5.11
C PHE A 136 30.44 -6.38 -3.93
N ASP A 137 29.84 -6.63 -2.76
CA ASP A 137 29.75 -5.69 -1.63
C ASP A 137 29.22 -4.30 -2.04
N LEU A 138 28.19 -4.30 -2.90
CA LEU A 138 27.53 -3.12 -3.43
C LEU A 138 26.08 -3.04 -2.98
N ALA A 139 25.51 -1.84 -3.00
CA ALA A 139 24.07 -1.69 -2.87
C ALA A 139 23.35 -2.29 -4.10
N PRO A 140 22.23 -3.02 -3.94
CA PRO A 140 21.44 -3.57 -5.05
C PRO A 140 21.06 -2.55 -6.13
N THR A 141 20.89 -1.29 -5.72
CA THR A 141 20.60 -0.16 -6.61
C THR A 141 21.73 0.16 -7.57
N VAL A 142 23.00 -0.01 -7.17
CA VAL A 142 24.18 0.24 -8.01
C VAL A 142 24.29 -0.81 -9.12
N VAL A 143 24.09 -2.08 -8.76
CA VAL A 143 24.04 -3.20 -9.71
C VAL A 143 22.87 -3.05 -10.69
N THR A 144 21.69 -2.73 -10.17
CA THR A 144 20.49 -2.46 -10.98
C THR A 144 20.75 -1.32 -11.97
N GLN A 145 21.40 -0.24 -11.52
CA GLN A 145 21.72 0.91 -12.36
C GLN A 145 22.71 0.55 -13.46
N ARG A 146 23.80 -0.17 -13.15
CA ARG A 146 24.75 -0.64 -14.15
C ARG A 146 24.11 -1.57 -15.17
N ARG A 147 23.29 -2.51 -14.71
CA ARG A 147 22.52 -3.40 -15.59
C ARG A 147 21.64 -2.61 -16.57
N HIS A 148 20.98 -1.55 -16.10
CA HIS A 148 20.20 -0.65 -16.97
C HIS A 148 21.07 0.16 -17.95
N GLU A 149 22.26 0.60 -17.54
CA GLU A 149 23.23 1.28 -18.41
C GLU A 149 23.70 0.39 -19.55
N LEU A 150 23.90 -0.90 -19.28
CA LEU A 150 24.27 -1.91 -20.28
C LEU A 150 23.08 -2.50 -21.03
N GLY A 151 21.84 -2.05 -20.75
CA GLY A 151 20.63 -2.56 -21.42
C GLY A 151 20.38 -4.05 -21.18
N ILE A 152 20.89 -4.60 -20.07
CA ILE A 152 20.74 -6.01 -19.75
C ILE A 152 19.40 -6.22 -19.01
N ALA A 153 18.68 -7.28 -19.37
CA ALA A 153 17.45 -7.67 -18.67
C ALA A 153 17.76 -8.09 -17.22
N PRO A 154 16.92 -7.76 -16.21
CA PRO A 154 17.05 -8.35 -14.89
C PRO A 154 16.92 -9.86 -15.01
N SER A 155 17.81 -10.59 -14.33
CA SER A 155 17.66 -12.02 -14.16
C SER A 155 16.34 -12.27 -13.43
N ARG A 156 15.45 -13.05 -14.05
CA ARG A 156 14.16 -13.41 -13.45
C ARG A 156 14.43 -14.47 -12.38
N PRO A 157 14.12 -14.23 -11.10
CA PRO A 157 14.18 -15.28 -10.10
C PRO A 157 13.09 -16.30 -10.45
N GLY A 158 13.52 -17.51 -10.78
CA GLY A 158 12.65 -18.62 -11.20
C GLY A 158 12.81 -18.89 -12.69
N ALA A 159 13.51 -19.98 -13.02
CA ALA A 159 13.29 -20.67 -14.27
C ALA A 159 11.79 -20.94 -14.46
N PRO A 160 11.28 -21.01 -15.70
CA PRO A 160 9.93 -21.52 -15.94
C PRO A 160 9.74 -22.82 -15.15
N ILE A 161 8.62 -22.95 -14.43
CA ILE A 161 8.34 -24.18 -13.69
C ILE A 161 8.22 -25.32 -14.71
N GLU A 162 9.10 -26.30 -14.58
CA GLU A 162 9.01 -27.54 -15.33
C GLU A 162 7.92 -28.40 -14.71
N TRP A 163 6.80 -28.51 -15.41
CA TRP A 163 5.66 -29.31 -14.96
C TRP A 163 5.97 -30.79 -15.12
N THR A 164 6.23 -31.47 -14.00
CA THR A 164 6.40 -32.92 -14.01
C THR A 164 5.07 -33.62 -14.23
N LYS A 165 5.10 -34.85 -14.76
CA LYS A 165 3.90 -35.69 -14.96
C LYS A 165 3.11 -35.89 -13.66
N GLY A 166 3.82 -36.02 -12.53
CA GLY A 166 3.20 -36.09 -11.20
C GLY A 166 2.44 -34.83 -10.80
N MET A 167 3.02 -33.64 -11.05
CA MET A 167 2.31 -32.38 -10.80
C MET A 167 1.07 -32.21 -11.67
N LEU A 168 1.13 -32.66 -12.93
CA LEU A 168 -0.01 -32.60 -13.85
C LEU A 168 -1.15 -33.52 -13.42
N ASN A 169 -0.83 -34.74 -12.97
CA ASN A 169 -1.82 -35.70 -12.47
C ASN A 169 -2.56 -35.18 -11.22
N LEU A 170 -1.91 -34.35 -10.40
CA LEU A 170 -2.52 -33.79 -9.19
C LEU A 170 -3.40 -32.56 -9.46
N LEU A 171 -3.39 -31.99 -10.67
CA LEU A 171 -4.27 -30.87 -11.02
C LEU A 171 -5.72 -31.36 -11.04
N GLY A 172 -6.60 -30.71 -10.29
CA GLY A 172 -8.03 -31.07 -10.23
C GLY A 172 -8.37 -32.15 -9.20
N ASP A 173 -7.42 -33.05 -8.88
CA ASP A 173 -7.56 -34.09 -7.85
C ASP A 173 -7.28 -33.58 -6.44
N VAL A 174 -6.48 -32.52 -6.31
CA VAL A 174 -6.28 -31.79 -5.05
C VAL A 174 -6.58 -30.30 -5.23
N PRO A 175 -6.96 -29.58 -4.16
CA PRO A 175 -7.10 -28.13 -4.22
C PRO A 175 -5.82 -27.44 -4.73
N ASP A 176 -5.94 -26.50 -5.66
CA ASP A 176 -4.81 -25.76 -6.26
C ASP A 176 -3.87 -25.15 -5.19
N GLY A 177 -4.41 -24.73 -4.05
CA GLY A 177 -3.63 -24.19 -2.93
C GLY A 177 -2.81 -25.21 -2.16
N TYR A 178 -3.23 -26.48 -2.14
CA TYR A 178 -2.48 -27.58 -1.52
C TYR A 178 -1.30 -27.98 -2.40
N LEU A 179 -1.53 -28.17 -3.70
CA LEU A 179 -0.48 -28.40 -4.70
C LEU A 179 0.58 -27.28 -4.66
N ALA A 180 0.11 -26.02 -4.61
CA ALA A 180 0.98 -24.86 -4.52
C ALA A 180 1.87 -24.86 -3.27
N ALA A 181 1.32 -25.25 -2.12
CA ALA A 181 2.07 -25.32 -0.88
C ALA A 181 3.10 -26.45 -0.88
N GLU A 182 2.73 -27.63 -1.41
CA GLU A 182 3.60 -28.82 -1.44
C GLU A 182 4.85 -28.60 -2.31
N TYR A 183 4.67 -27.94 -3.47
CA TYR A 183 5.76 -27.69 -4.41
C TYR A 183 6.36 -26.28 -4.30
N GLU A 184 5.98 -25.50 -3.30
CA GLU A 184 6.41 -24.10 -3.09
C GLU A 184 6.18 -23.19 -4.31
N ILE A 185 5.14 -23.51 -5.10
CA ILE A 185 4.74 -22.75 -6.29
C ILE A 185 3.66 -21.74 -5.92
N SER A 186 3.56 -20.64 -6.66
CA SER A 186 2.43 -19.72 -6.51
C SER A 186 1.11 -20.40 -6.89
N HIS A 187 0.10 -20.36 -6.01
CA HIS A 187 -1.24 -20.91 -6.29
C HIS A 187 -1.88 -20.38 -7.59
N ILE A 188 -1.52 -19.18 -8.03
CA ILE A 188 -1.99 -18.62 -9.31
C ILE A 188 -1.38 -19.37 -10.51
N VAL A 189 -0.13 -19.82 -10.40
CA VAL A 189 0.53 -20.59 -11.47
C VAL A 189 -0.13 -21.96 -11.62
N VAL A 190 -0.46 -22.61 -10.51
CA VAL A 190 -1.24 -23.85 -10.49
C VAL A 190 -2.61 -23.65 -11.13
N LYS A 191 -3.35 -22.62 -10.67
CA LYS A 191 -4.66 -22.29 -11.21
C LYS A 191 -4.64 -22.01 -12.72
N VAL A 192 -3.67 -21.23 -13.19
CA VAL A 192 -3.51 -20.93 -14.62
C VAL A 192 -3.18 -22.20 -15.40
N ARG A 193 -2.29 -23.06 -14.90
CA ARG A 193 -1.97 -24.33 -15.58
C ARG A 193 -3.19 -25.24 -15.66
N ARG A 194 -3.93 -25.38 -14.56
CA ARG A 194 -5.18 -26.16 -14.52
C ARG A 194 -6.18 -25.70 -15.59
N ILE A 195 -6.37 -24.38 -15.72
CA ILE A 195 -7.25 -23.79 -16.74
C ILE A 195 -6.74 -24.10 -18.16
N GLN A 196 -5.43 -24.00 -18.39
CA GLN A 196 -4.81 -24.31 -19.69
C GLN A 196 -4.98 -25.77 -20.10
N GLU A 197 -4.94 -26.69 -19.12
CA GLU A 197 -5.20 -28.13 -19.34
C GLU A 197 -6.70 -28.46 -19.41
N GLY A 198 -7.59 -27.48 -19.25
CA GLY A 198 -9.04 -27.71 -19.27
C GLY A 198 -9.55 -28.54 -18.08
N ILE A 199 -8.80 -28.60 -16.98
CA ILE A 199 -9.16 -29.39 -15.80
C ILE A 199 -10.06 -28.59 -14.85
N LEU A 200 -11.13 -29.20 -14.36
CA LEU A 200 -12.05 -28.56 -13.42
C LEU A 200 -11.38 -28.31 -12.06
N PRO A 201 -11.73 -27.21 -11.35
CA PRO A 201 -11.27 -27.02 -9.98
C PRO A 201 -11.75 -28.16 -9.08
N TYR A 202 -10.92 -28.57 -8.12
CA TYR A 202 -11.25 -29.65 -7.18
C TYR A 202 -12.64 -29.49 -6.55
N GLY A 203 -13.48 -30.51 -6.72
CA GLY A 203 -14.85 -30.56 -6.18
C GLY A 203 -15.84 -29.57 -6.82
N LYS A 204 -15.54 -29.01 -8.00
CA LYS A 204 -16.43 -28.10 -8.72
C LYS A 204 -16.98 -28.74 -10.00
N LYS A 205 -18.26 -28.50 -10.26
CA LYS A 205 -18.97 -28.96 -11.48
C LYS A 205 -18.71 -28.09 -12.71
N TYR A 206 -18.22 -26.87 -12.51
CA TYR A 206 -18.03 -25.88 -13.57
C TYR A 206 -16.63 -25.26 -13.47
N MET A 207 -16.15 -24.77 -14.61
CA MET A 207 -14.89 -24.03 -14.70
C MET A 207 -14.93 -22.71 -13.91
N ASP A 208 -13.75 -22.13 -13.70
CA ASP A 208 -13.66 -20.78 -13.16
C ASP A 208 -14.44 -19.80 -14.02
N THR A 209 -15.25 -18.97 -13.37
CA THR A 209 -16.00 -17.92 -14.04
C THR A 209 -15.05 -16.94 -14.73
N GLU A 210 -15.42 -16.55 -15.94
CA GLU A 210 -14.70 -15.53 -16.68
C GLU A 210 -14.64 -14.21 -15.89
N PRO A 211 -13.45 -13.60 -15.74
CA PRO A 211 -13.31 -12.29 -15.10
C PRO A 211 -14.08 -11.20 -15.86
N ASP A 212 -14.87 -10.40 -15.15
CA ASP A 212 -15.53 -9.21 -15.73
C ASP A 212 -14.49 -8.12 -16.03
N LEU A 213 -14.03 -8.08 -17.28
CA LEU A 213 -13.04 -7.12 -17.77
C LEU A 213 -13.66 -6.11 -18.74
N PRO A 214 -13.30 -4.81 -18.65
CA PRO A 214 -13.78 -3.82 -19.60
C PRO A 214 -13.38 -4.16 -21.05
N ARG A 215 -14.25 -3.91 -22.03
CA ARG A 215 -14.00 -4.18 -23.47
C ARG A 215 -12.68 -3.61 -23.99
N HIS A 216 -12.31 -2.42 -23.53
CA HIS A 216 -11.05 -1.78 -23.92
C HIS A 216 -9.82 -2.53 -23.36
N VAL A 217 -9.94 -3.17 -22.19
CA VAL A 217 -8.89 -4.03 -21.62
C VAL A 217 -8.77 -5.31 -22.44
N ILE A 218 -9.89 -5.97 -22.73
CA ILE A 218 -9.94 -7.19 -23.54
C ILE A 218 -9.23 -7.00 -24.88
N SER A 219 -9.46 -5.86 -25.56
CA SER A 219 -8.81 -5.55 -26.84
C SER A 219 -7.28 -5.43 -26.79
N GLN A 220 -6.71 -5.23 -25.59
CA GLN A 220 -5.27 -5.04 -25.38
C GLN A 220 -4.56 -6.27 -24.80
N ILE A 221 -5.30 -7.25 -24.27
CA ILE A 221 -4.76 -8.51 -23.77
C ILE A 221 -4.09 -9.27 -24.93
N GLY A 222 -2.89 -9.79 -24.71
CA GLY A 222 -2.08 -10.47 -25.74
C GLY A 222 -1.30 -9.55 -26.67
N LYS A 223 -1.69 -8.27 -26.81
CA LYS A 223 -0.95 -7.25 -27.59
C LYS A 223 0.00 -6.43 -26.74
N THR A 224 -0.38 -6.16 -25.50
CA THR A 224 0.41 -5.39 -24.54
C THR A 224 0.68 -6.23 -23.29
N PRO A 225 1.83 -6.05 -22.61
CA PRO A 225 2.14 -6.80 -21.41
C PRO A 225 1.12 -6.51 -20.28
N ASP A 226 0.74 -7.55 -19.53
CA ASP A 226 -0.25 -7.48 -18.44
C ASP A 226 0.04 -6.37 -17.42
N LYS A 227 1.32 -6.06 -17.19
CA LYS A 227 1.73 -4.97 -16.29
C LYS A 227 1.31 -3.59 -16.81
N VAL A 228 1.48 -3.34 -18.11
CA VAL A 228 1.12 -2.05 -18.72
C VAL A 228 -0.39 -1.85 -18.70
N ILE A 229 -1.14 -2.91 -18.99
CA ILE A 229 -2.60 -2.92 -18.90
C ILE A 229 -3.05 -2.64 -17.46
N SER A 230 -2.44 -3.31 -16.47
CA SER A 230 -2.72 -3.10 -15.06
C SER A 230 -2.46 -1.67 -14.61
N ASP A 231 -1.32 -1.08 -14.99
CA ASP A 231 -0.94 0.28 -14.61
C ASP A 231 -1.85 1.32 -15.29
N LYS A 232 -2.27 1.08 -16.54
CA LYS A 232 -3.09 2.01 -17.33
C LYS A 232 -4.57 2.01 -16.94
N PHE A 233 -5.14 0.83 -16.67
CA PHE A 233 -6.58 0.67 -16.43
C PHE A 233 -6.93 0.32 -14.98
N GLY A 234 -5.94 0.15 -14.10
CA GLY A 234 -6.16 -0.18 -12.69
C GLY A 234 -6.73 -1.59 -12.47
N VAL A 235 -6.60 -2.48 -13.46
CA VAL A 235 -7.09 -3.86 -13.40
C VAL A 235 -6.03 -4.77 -12.78
N SER A 236 -6.45 -5.69 -11.91
CA SER A 236 -5.52 -6.65 -11.30
C SER A 236 -4.87 -7.57 -12.34
N ARG A 237 -3.54 -7.66 -12.33
CA ARG A 237 -2.74 -8.58 -13.16
C ARG A 237 -3.19 -10.03 -13.07
N HIS A 238 -3.76 -10.44 -11.92
CA HIS A 238 -4.28 -11.80 -11.74
C HIS A 238 -5.47 -12.10 -12.65
N LEU A 239 -6.40 -11.15 -12.80
CA LEU A 239 -7.59 -11.32 -13.64
C LEU A 239 -7.22 -11.37 -15.13
N LEU A 240 -6.24 -10.56 -15.54
CA LEU A 240 -5.69 -10.60 -16.90
C LEU A 240 -5.10 -11.98 -17.22
N ARG A 241 -4.35 -12.57 -16.27
CA ARG A 241 -3.77 -13.91 -16.42
C ARG A 241 -4.82 -15.03 -16.49
N ILE A 242 -5.88 -14.95 -15.70
CA ILE A 242 -7.00 -15.92 -15.77
C ILE A 242 -7.72 -15.80 -17.11
N TYR A 243 -8.11 -14.57 -17.49
CA TYR A 243 -8.79 -14.31 -18.77
C TYR A 243 -7.94 -14.84 -19.93
N ARG A 244 -6.66 -14.52 -19.91
CA ARG A 244 -5.70 -15.00 -20.91
C ARG A 244 -5.63 -16.53 -20.98
N ALA A 245 -5.64 -17.21 -19.83
CA ALA A 245 -5.60 -18.67 -19.75
C ALA A 245 -6.91 -19.32 -20.26
N LEU A 246 -8.07 -18.77 -19.89
CA LEU A 246 -9.38 -19.24 -20.35
C LEU A 246 -9.55 -19.12 -21.86
N HIS A 247 -9.00 -18.05 -22.46
CA HIS A 247 -9.12 -17.77 -23.89
C HIS A 247 -7.91 -18.25 -24.71
N GLY A 248 -6.97 -18.98 -24.12
CA GLY A 248 -5.79 -19.49 -24.83
C GLY A 248 -4.86 -18.41 -25.41
N ILE A 249 -4.91 -17.19 -24.92
CA ILE A 249 -4.13 -16.07 -25.46
C ILE A 249 -2.68 -16.16 -24.91
N PRO A 250 -1.64 -16.09 -25.74
CA PRO A 250 -0.25 -16.06 -25.24
C PRO A 250 0.03 -14.76 -24.47
N CYS A 251 0.95 -14.80 -23.51
CA CYS A 251 1.43 -13.57 -22.88
C CYS A 251 2.10 -12.72 -23.96
N ALA A 252 1.75 -11.43 -24.05
CA ALA A 252 2.50 -10.51 -24.89
C ALA A 252 3.97 -10.54 -24.47
N GLU A 253 4.88 -10.68 -25.42
CA GLU A 253 6.31 -10.68 -25.13
C GLU A 253 6.67 -9.39 -24.41
N ALA A 254 7.25 -9.52 -23.22
CA ALA A 254 7.86 -8.38 -22.56
C ALA A 254 9.05 -7.99 -23.43
N ARG A 255 8.91 -6.89 -24.20
CA ARG A 255 9.93 -6.43 -25.12
C ARG A 255 11.28 -6.38 -24.39
N PRO A 256 12.31 -7.09 -24.88
CA PRO A 256 13.65 -7.02 -24.28
C PRO A 256 14.03 -5.56 -24.13
N TRP A 257 14.51 -5.18 -22.95
CA TRP A 257 14.95 -3.81 -22.67
C TRP A 257 16.29 -3.53 -23.36
N ALA A 258 16.35 -3.69 -24.69
CA ALA A 258 17.53 -3.40 -25.47
C ALA A 258 17.98 -1.95 -25.21
N LEU A 259 19.28 -1.72 -25.25
CA LEU A 259 19.88 -0.40 -25.25
C LEU A 259 19.28 0.41 -26.41
N HIS A 260 18.48 1.42 -26.08
CA HIS A 260 17.96 2.35 -27.08
C HIS A 260 19.11 3.06 -27.76
N LYS A 261 19.18 2.97 -29.09
CA LYS A 261 20.13 3.75 -29.89
C LYS A 261 19.62 5.18 -29.95
N TRP A 262 20.16 6.03 -29.09
CA TRP A 262 19.79 7.45 -29.02
C TRP A 262 20.07 8.16 -30.35
N THR A 263 19.01 8.70 -30.95
CA THR A 263 19.11 9.60 -32.09
C THR A 263 19.04 11.06 -31.64
N ARG A 264 19.49 12.00 -32.48
CA ARG A 264 19.38 13.45 -32.19
C ARG A 264 17.94 13.89 -31.90
N LYS A 265 16.94 13.23 -32.53
CA LYS A 265 15.51 13.50 -32.27
C LYS A 265 15.10 13.05 -30.87
N ASP A 266 15.59 11.91 -30.42
CA ASP A 266 15.30 11.38 -29.06
C ASP A 266 15.96 12.22 -27.98
N GLU A 267 17.18 12.71 -28.24
CA GLU A 267 17.90 13.60 -27.33
C GLU A 267 17.19 14.95 -27.17
N ALA A 268 16.57 15.47 -28.24
CA ALA A 268 15.75 16.68 -28.17
C ALA A 268 14.48 16.52 -27.29
N LEU A 269 14.04 15.29 -27.03
CA LEU A 269 12.93 15.02 -26.10
C LEU A 269 13.36 15.05 -24.64
N LEU A 270 14.66 14.89 -24.35
CA LEU A 270 15.18 14.92 -22.98
C LEU A 270 15.06 16.33 -22.41
N GLY A 271 14.38 16.47 -21.27
CA GLY A 271 14.19 17.76 -20.61
C GLY A 271 13.00 18.59 -21.12
N THR A 272 12.38 18.24 -22.26
CA THR A 272 11.16 18.90 -22.77
C THR A 272 9.86 18.27 -22.24
N LYS A 273 9.91 17.00 -21.81
CA LYS A 273 8.82 16.30 -21.12
C LYS A 273 9.40 15.51 -19.93
N SER A 274 8.55 15.08 -19.00
CA SER A 274 9.00 14.24 -17.87
C SER A 274 9.68 12.96 -18.34
N ASP A 275 10.71 12.48 -17.63
CA ASP A 275 11.44 11.25 -17.98
C ASP A 275 10.51 10.04 -18.20
N GLY A 276 9.36 10.01 -17.50
CA GLY A 276 8.33 8.98 -17.68
C GLY A 276 7.53 9.12 -18.97
N ALA A 277 7.22 10.34 -19.39
CA ALA A 277 6.50 10.60 -20.65
C ALA A 277 7.40 10.31 -21.86
N VAL A 278 8.66 10.74 -21.81
CA VAL A 278 9.67 10.43 -22.84
C VAL A 278 9.89 8.92 -22.95
N ALA A 279 9.94 8.22 -21.80
CA ALA A 279 10.07 6.76 -21.78
C ALA A 279 8.90 6.05 -22.47
N ILE A 280 7.66 6.56 -22.31
CA ILE A 280 6.48 6.02 -22.98
C ILE A 280 6.53 6.29 -24.48
N GLU A 281 6.92 7.51 -24.89
CA GLU A 281 6.97 7.95 -26.28
C GLU A 281 8.06 7.23 -27.09
N LEU A 282 9.25 7.10 -26.51
CA LEU A 282 10.37 6.36 -27.09
C LEU A 282 10.28 4.85 -26.86
N ASN A 283 9.30 4.40 -26.07
CA ASN A 283 9.12 3.00 -25.69
C ASN A 283 10.36 2.36 -25.04
N ILE A 284 10.98 3.07 -24.08
CA ILE A 284 12.22 2.69 -23.38
C ILE A 284 12.05 2.75 -21.85
N ALA A 285 13.02 2.26 -21.08
CA ALA A 285 12.92 2.31 -19.62
C ALA A 285 13.13 3.75 -19.10
N ARG A 286 12.29 4.19 -18.15
CA ARG A 286 12.44 5.50 -17.47
C ARG A 286 13.84 5.74 -16.92
N ASN A 287 14.49 4.69 -16.43
CA ASN A 287 15.86 4.78 -15.93
C ASN A 287 16.88 5.07 -17.05
N GLN A 288 16.69 4.53 -18.26
CA GLN A 288 17.57 4.82 -19.40
C GLN A 288 17.45 6.28 -19.83
N VAL A 289 16.23 6.82 -19.87
CA VAL A 289 15.97 8.26 -20.12
C VAL A 289 16.66 9.12 -19.06
N ARG A 290 16.45 8.80 -17.79
CA ARG A 290 17.06 9.52 -16.66
C ARG A 290 18.58 9.49 -16.75
N THR A 291 19.19 8.33 -16.99
CA THR A 291 20.63 8.19 -17.07
C THR A 291 21.22 8.93 -18.26
N ARG A 292 20.57 8.88 -19.43
CA ARG A 292 21.00 9.67 -20.61
C ARG A 292 20.88 11.16 -20.34
N ARG A 293 19.74 11.62 -19.80
CA ARG A 293 19.51 13.01 -19.40
C ARG A 293 20.61 13.52 -18.47
N VAL A 294 20.91 12.78 -17.41
CA VAL A 294 21.96 13.14 -16.43
C VAL A 294 23.34 13.16 -17.09
N ARG A 295 23.66 12.19 -17.96
CA ARG A 295 24.95 12.15 -18.68
C ARG A 295 25.14 13.33 -19.63
N MET A 296 24.05 13.80 -20.24
CA MET A 296 24.05 14.99 -21.10
C MET A 296 23.95 16.31 -20.31
N GLY A 297 23.94 16.26 -18.97
CA GLY A 297 23.83 17.45 -18.12
C GLY A 297 22.47 18.16 -18.22
N ILE A 298 21.46 17.54 -18.83
CA ILE A 298 20.15 18.17 -19.04
C ILE A 298 19.37 18.12 -17.71
N PRO A 299 18.79 19.24 -17.22
CA PRO A 299 17.96 19.23 -16.00
C PRO A 299 16.66 18.45 -16.21
N ALA A 300 16.08 17.91 -15.14
CA ALA A 300 14.80 17.21 -15.23
C ALA A 300 13.71 18.18 -15.72
N PHE A 301 12.76 17.70 -16.52
CA PHE A 301 11.63 18.53 -16.96
C PHE A 301 10.89 19.12 -15.76
N GLY A 302 10.73 20.45 -15.75
CA GLY A 302 10.18 21.21 -14.62
C GLY A 302 11.19 21.60 -13.54
N ALA A 303 12.42 21.08 -13.55
CA ALA A 303 13.51 21.56 -12.68
C ALA A 303 14.12 22.88 -13.18
N ALA A 304 14.04 23.12 -14.50
CA ALA A 304 14.49 24.34 -15.17
C ALA A 304 13.43 25.45 -15.26
N ALA A 305 12.27 25.32 -14.60
CA ALA A 305 11.56 26.52 -14.17
C ALA A 305 12.43 27.16 -13.09
N SER A 306 13.52 27.82 -13.52
CA SER A 306 14.41 28.59 -12.65
C SER A 306 13.48 29.43 -11.80
N ILE A 307 13.44 29.13 -10.51
CA ILE A 307 12.55 29.86 -9.63
C ILE A 307 13.02 31.31 -9.73
N ARG A 308 12.15 32.18 -10.28
CA ARG A 308 12.40 33.62 -10.24
C ARG A 308 12.27 34.01 -8.77
N TRP A 309 13.41 34.06 -8.10
CA TRP A 309 13.57 34.53 -6.73
C TRP A 309 13.51 36.06 -6.76
N SER A 310 12.31 36.61 -6.77
CA SER A 310 12.13 38.05 -6.51
C SER A 310 12.36 38.34 -5.03
N ALA A 311 12.78 39.56 -4.70
CA ALA A 311 12.95 40.00 -3.32
C ALA A 311 11.69 39.74 -2.46
N LYS A 312 10.49 39.94 -3.03
CA LYS A 312 9.20 39.63 -2.38
C LYS A 312 9.03 38.15 -2.04
N ARG A 313 9.49 37.23 -2.90
CA ARG A 313 9.40 35.78 -2.65
C ARG A 313 10.46 35.31 -1.66
N ILE A 314 11.65 35.90 -1.69
CA ILE A 314 12.70 35.64 -0.70
C ILE A 314 12.21 36.04 0.69
N ALA A 315 11.56 37.20 0.82
CA ALA A 315 10.95 37.65 2.08
C ALA A 315 9.80 36.74 2.58
N GLN A 316 9.17 35.96 1.69
CA GLN A 316 8.11 34.99 2.05
C GLN A 316 8.67 33.62 2.48
N LEU A 317 9.96 33.35 2.28
CA LEU A 317 10.60 32.12 2.79
C LEU A 317 10.72 32.23 4.31
N GLY A 318 10.31 31.19 5.03
CA GLY A 318 10.35 31.16 6.50
C GLY A 318 9.14 31.79 7.19
N THR A 319 8.38 32.67 6.53
CA THR A 319 7.10 33.20 7.06
C THR A 319 5.95 32.21 6.88
N GLU A 320 5.95 31.47 5.78
CA GLU A 320 4.96 30.43 5.47
C GLU A 320 5.60 29.03 5.37
N PRO A 321 4.83 27.95 5.61
CA PRO A 321 5.33 26.60 5.42
C PRO A 321 5.74 26.32 3.96
N ASP A 322 6.87 25.64 3.76
CA ASP A 322 7.38 25.28 2.42
C ASP A 322 6.33 24.58 1.53
N ALA A 323 5.38 23.86 2.14
CA ALA A 323 4.29 23.18 1.44
C ALA A 323 3.18 24.13 0.93
N THR A 324 2.91 25.24 1.64
CA THR A 324 1.94 26.25 1.17
C THR A 324 2.56 27.07 0.05
N LEU A 325 3.81 27.52 0.22
CA LEU A 325 4.59 28.20 -0.80
C LEU A 325 4.73 27.35 -2.07
N ALA A 326 4.96 26.04 -1.94
CA ALA A 326 5.03 25.11 -3.07
C ALA A 326 3.73 25.07 -3.89
N ARG A 327 2.57 25.08 -3.22
CA ARG A 327 1.26 25.10 -3.89
C ARG A 327 0.95 26.46 -4.49
N MET A 328 1.22 27.53 -3.74
CA MET A 328 0.94 28.91 -4.13
C MET A 328 1.76 29.33 -5.35
N TRP A 329 3.03 28.91 -5.42
CA TRP A 329 3.93 29.25 -6.52
C TRP A 329 4.02 28.17 -7.59
N ASN A 330 3.29 27.06 -7.43
CA ASN A 330 3.34 25.88 -8.29
C ASN A 330 4.78 25.38 -8.51
N TYR A 331 5.56 25.31 -7.43
CA TYR A 331 6.96 24.87 -7.43
C TYR A 331 7.16 23.58 -6.65
N SER A 332 8.31 22.93 -6.87
CA SER A 332 8.69 21.78 -6.05
C SER A 332 9.04 22.22 -4.63
N GLN A 333 8.49 21.51 -3.63
CA GLN A 333 8.79 21.75 -2.21
C GLN A 333 10.30 21.67 -1.92
N GLY A 334 11.01 20.77 -2.63
CA GLY A 334 12.46 20.61 -2.47
C GLY A 334 13.26 21.85 -2.90
N ALA A 335 12.82 22.55 -3.94
CA ALA A 335 13.53 23.74 -4.42
C ALA A 335 13.32 24.96 -3.52
N ILE A 336 12.14 25.09 -2.90
CA ILE A 336 11.86 26.11 -1.87
C ILE A 336 12.69 25.87 -0.62
N ARG A 337 12.74 24.60 -0.17
CA ARG A 337 13.57 24.19 0.95
C ARG A 337 15.05 24.47 0.69
N ALA A 338 15.56 24.13 -0.49
CA ALA A 338 16.96 24.36 -0.85
C ALA A 338 17.32 25.85 -0.80
N LYS A 339 16.46 26.74 -1.31
CA LYS A 339 16.72 28.18 -1.26
C LYS A 339 16.60 28.76 0.15
N ARG A 340 15.66 28.26 0.95
CA ARG A 340 15.54 28.62 2.38
C ARG A 340 16.82 28.24 3.14
N GLU A 341 17.33 27.03 2.93
CA GLU A 341 18.56 26.54 3.56
C GLU A 341 19.80 27.28 3.06
N GLU A 342 19.87 27.63 1.76
CA GLU A 342 20.94 28.45 1.17
C GLU A 342 21.00 29.85 1.79
N LEU A 343 19.85 30.45 2.09
CA LEU A 343 19.76 31.78 2.72
C LEU A 343 19.80 31.75 4.25
N GLY A 344 20.01 30.57 4.85
CA GLY A 344 20.07 30.41 6.31
C GLY A 344 18.76 30.71 7.04
N ILE A 345 17.64 30.76 6.33
CA ILE A 345 16.33 31.10 6.90
C ILE A 345 15.81 29.87 7.66
N ALA A 346 15.40 30.03 8.92
CA ALA A 346 14.83 28.94 9.70
C ALA A 346 13.54 28.40 9.03
N LYS A 347 13.24 27.12 9.23
CA LYS A 347 11.99 26.54 8.75
C LYS A 347 10.85 27.27 9.45
N CYS A 348 9.78 27.59 8.72
CA CYS A 348 8.52 28.01 9.35
C CYS A 348 8.09 26.85 10.28
N GLU A 349 8.41 26.99 11.57
CA GLU A 349 7.79 26.19 12.60
C GLU A 349 6.31 26.45 12.42
N LYS A 350 5.53 25.39 12.22
CA LYS A 350 4.08 25.56 12.22
C LYS A 350 3.80 26.37 13.47
N SER A 351 3.17 27.54 13.34
CA SER A 351 2.57 28.17 14.50
C SER A 351 1.71 27.07 15.09
N GLU A 352 2.18 26.48 16.19
CA GLU A 352 1.26 25.78 17.05
C GLU A 352 0.25 26.85 17.35
N HIS A 353 -0.96 26.72 16.79
CA HIS A 353 -2.01 27.63 17.19
C HIS A 353 -2.23 27.29 18.65
N GLU A 354 -1.59 28.06 19.52
CA GLU A 354 -1.71 27.93 20.94
C GLU A 354 -3.16 28.24 21.25
N LEU A 355 -3.86 27.22 21.75
CA LEU A 355 -5.18 27.42 22.32
C LEU A 355 -4.99 28.37 23.50
N THR A 356 -5.82 29.41 23.58
CA THR A 356 -5.80 30.30 24.74
C THR A 356 -6.06 29.51 26.02
N PRO A 357 -5.63 29.99 27.20
CA PRO A 357 -5.91 29.34 28.48
C PRO A 357 -7.40 28.97 28.66
N GLU A 358 -8.30 29.84 28.18
CA GLU A 358 -9.75 29.65 28.19
C GLU A 358 -10.19 28.50 27.26
N GLN A 359 -9.61 28.39 26.06
CA GLN A 359 -9.88 27.29 25.13
C GLN A 359 -9.35 25.96 25.68
N THR A 360 -8.16 25.97 26.32
CA THR A 360 -7.65 24.76 26.98
C THR A 360 -8.52 24.30 28.14
N ALA A 361 -9.09 25.21 28.93
CA ALA A 361 -10.02 24.85 30.02
C ALA A 361 -11.32 24.21 29.51
N ARG A 362 -11.73 24.52 28.27
CA ARG A 362 -12.93 23.94 27.62
C ARG A 362 -12.65 22.61 26.93
N LEU A 363 -11.40 22.13 26.85
CA LEU A 363 -11.09 20.82 26.28
C LEU A 363 -11.75 19.70 27.10
N GLY A 364 -12.56 18.87 26.44
CA GLY A 364 -13.28 17.75 27.08
C GLY A 364 -14.70 18.08 27.57
N THR A 365 -15.13 19.35 27.54
CA THR A 365 -16.51 19.75 27.85
C THR A 365 -17.48 19.50 26.68
N LEU A 366 -16.99 19.77 25.46
CA LEU A 366 -17.67 19.54 24.19
C LEU A 366 -16.83 18.61 23.31
N SER A 367 -17.46 18.04 22.27
CA SER A 367 -16.75 17.15 21.33
C SER A 367 -15.64 17.90 20.58
N ASP A 368 -14.53 17.21 20.28
CA ASP A 368 -13.38 17.77 19.55
C ASP A 368 -13.79 18.42 18.20
N VAL A 369 -14.89 17.96 17.61
CA VAL A 369 -15.46 18.51 16.35
C VAL A 369 -16.26 19.79 16.58
N ALA A 370 -17.03 19.86 17.66
CA ALA A 370 -17.79 21.06 18.02
C ALA A 370 -16.84 22.19 18.43
N LEU A 371 -15.85 21.90 19.28
CA LEU A 371 -14.81 22.84 19.67
C LEU A 371 -13.98 23.31 18.48
N GLY A 372 -13.65 22.42 17.54
CA GLY A 372 -12.95 22.81 16.31
C GLY A 372 -13.77 23.78 15.45
N LYS A 373 -15.09 23.58 15.33
CA LYS A 373 -15.96 24.53 14.61
C LYS A 373 -16.10 25.86 15.33
N GLU A 374 -16.25 25.84 16.66
CA GLU A 374 -16.43 27.03 17.49
C GLU A 374 -15.18 27.92 17.50
N TRP A 375 -14.00 27.31 17.57
CA TRP A 375 -12.72 28.06 17.61
C TRP A 375 -12.12 28.32 16.23
N GLY A 376 -12.75 27.85 15.14
CA GLY A 376 -12.20 27.97 13.79
C GLY A 376 -10.91 27.16 13.56
N VAL A 377 -10.62 26.19 14.42
CA VAL A 377 -9.40 25.37 14.37
C VAL A 377 -9.67 23.94 13.91
N SER A 378 -8.65 23.25 13.41
CA SER A 378 -8.79 21.84 13.03
C SER A 378 -9.18 20.99 14.24
N SER A 379 -10.20 20.15 14.09
CA SER A 379 -10.61 19.16 15.12
C SER A 379 -9.47 18.20 15.51
N SER A 380 -8.46 18.05 14.65
CA SER A 380 -7.25 17.27 14.94
C SER A 380 -6.33 17.97 15.94
N LEU A 381 -6.25 19.30 15.91
CA LEU A 381 -5.47 20.11 16.86
C LEU A 381 -6.10 20.05 18.26
N VAL A 382 -7.41 20.23 18.35
CA VAL A 382 -8.19 20.08 19.59
C VAL A 382 -7.98 18.69 20.20
N ARG A 383 -8.07 17.64 19.37
CA ARG A 383 -7.81 16.26 19.78
C ARG A 383 -6.38 16.06 20.30
N GLN A 384 -5.38 16.62 19.62
CA GLN A 384 -3.98 16.50 20.03
C GLN A 384 -3.73 17.19 21.37
N ARG A 385 -4.24 18.41 21.56
CA ARG A 385 -4.11 19.16 22.82
C ARG A 385 -4.87 18.49 23.96
N ARG A 386 -6.07 17.96 23.70
CA ARG A 386 -6.82 17.14 24.67
C ARG A 386 -6.05 15.90 25.12
N ILE A 387 -5.40 15.19 24.17
CA ILE A 387 -4.57 14.02 24.48
C ILE A 387 -3.32 14.42 25.27
N ALA A 388 -2.67 15.54 24.91
CA ALA A 388 -1.48 16.04 25.60
C ALA A 388 -1.77 16.41 27.07
N GLN A 389 -2.98 16.91 27.37
CA GLN A 389 -3.43 17.19 28.73
C GLN A 389 -4.03 15.96 29.45
N GLY A 390 -3.98 14.78 28.84
CA GLY A 390 -4.51 13.54 29.43
C GLY A 390 -6.04 13.50 29.57
N ILE A 391 -6.74 14.49 29.02
CA ILE A 391 -8.20 14.60 29.13
C ILE A 391 -8.83 13.54 28.22
N ARG A 392 -9.73 12.71 28.79
CA ARG A 392 -10.43 11.70 28.00
C ARG A 392 -11.39 12.38 27.02
N PRO A 393 -11.57 11.83 25.80
CA PRO A 393 -12.53 12.38 24.87
C PRO A 393 -13.91 12.34 25.50
N GLN A 394 -14.68 13.41 25.36
CA GLN A 394 -16.10 13.38 25.68
C GLN A 394 -16.76 12.38 24.74
N LYS A 395 -17.00 11.17 25.25
CA LYS A 395 -17.84 10.20 24.57
C LYS A 395 -19.24 10.79 24.58
N SER A 396 -19.88 10.92 23.43
CA SER A 396 -21.31 11.24 23.39
C SER A 396 -22.05 10.21 24.26
N GLY A 397 -22.55 10.65 25.42
CA GLY A 397 -23.15 9.77 26.43
C GLY A 397 -24.46 9.12 25.98
N LYS A 398 -25.04 9.58 24.85
CA LYS A 398 -26.15 8.88 24.21
C LYS A 398 -25.62 7.60 23.56
N LYS A 399 -25.58 6.51 24.34
CA LYS A 399 -25.52 5.16 23.78
C LYS A 399 -26.66 5.05 22.77
N PHE A 400 -26.32 4.77 21.53
CA PHE A 400 -27.32 4.60 20.49
C PHE A 400 -28.11 3.33 20.80
N ASN A 401 -29.36 3.49 21.24
CA ASN A 401 -30.23 2.37 21.51
C ASN A 401 -30.95 1.94 20.23
N TRP A 402 -30.76 0.68 19.88
CA TRP A 402 -31.52 -0.03 18.86
C TRP A 402 -32.89 -0.36 19.45
N THR A 403 -33.89 0.46 19.15
CA THR A 403 -35.30 0.15 19.42
C THR A 403 -35.85 -0.76 18.32
N ASP A 404 -36.91 -1.52 18.60
CA ASP A 404 -37.53 -2.41 17.61
C ASP A 404 -37.96 -1.68 16.33
N ALA A 405 -38.43 -0.44 16.45
CA ALA A 405 -38.74 0.41 15.32
C ALA A 405 -37.51 0.68 14.43
N LYS A 406 -36.31 0.85 15.02
CA LYS A 406 -35.05 1.07 14.27
C LYS A 406 -34.49 -0.23 13.71
N LEU A 407 -34.68 -1.36 14.39
CA LEU A 407 -34.30 -2.68 13.92
C LEU A 407 -35.09 -3.08 12.67
N LYS A 408 -36.39 -2.79 12.63
CA LYS A 408 -37.24 -3.02 11.45
C LYS A 408 -36.80 -2.23 10.21
N LEU A 409 -36.02 -1.16 10.36
CA LEU A 409 -35.48 -0.38 9.23
C LEU A 409 -34.22 -1.01 8.61
N LEU A 410 -33.52 -1.89 9.34
CA LEU A 410 -32.34 -2.60 8.83
C LEU A 410 -32.77 -3.55 7.72
N GLY A 411 -32.18 -3.41 6.52
CA GLY A 411 -32.57 -4.21 5.35
C GLY A 411 -33.80 -3.70 4.59
N VAL A 412 -34.53 -2.70 5.11
CA VAL A 412 -35.63 -2.02 4.40
C VAL A 412 -35.16 -0.72 3.73
N ILE A 413 -34.15 -0.07 4.29
CA ILE A 413 -33.51 1.14 3.74
C ILE A 413 -32.03 0.84 3.51
N PRO A 414 -31.37 1.39 2.47
CA PRO A 414 -29.92 1.27 2.30
C PRO A 414 -29.15 1.77 3.53
N ASP A 415 -28.11 1.03 3.91
CA ASP A 415 -27.33 1.28 5.14
C ASP A 415 -26.78 2.72 5.22
N GLU A 416 -26.47 3.36 4.08
CA GLU A 416 -26.00 4.75 4.01
C GLU A 416 -27.09 5.78 4.38
N GLU A 417 -28.32 5.60 3.86
CA GLU A 417 -29.47 6.46 4.19
C GLU A 417 -29.92 6.23 5.63
N LEU A 418 -29.89 4.97 6.07
CA LEU A 418 -30.23 4.62 7.45
C LEU A 418 -29.21 5.22 8.44
N ALA A 419 -27.92 5.23 8.09
CA ALA A 419 -26.89 5.87 8.89
C ALA A 419 -27.10 7.39 9.03
N VAL A 420 -27.44 8.08 7.93
CA VAL A 420 -27.78 9.51 7.96
C VAL A 420 -29.03 9.76 8.81
N ARG A 421 -30.09 8.97 8.61
CA ARG A 421 -31.37 9.14 9.33
C ARG A 421 -31.24 8.89 10.83
N LEU A 422 -30.38 7.95 11.23
CA LEU A 422 -30.14 7.61 12.63
C LEU A 422 -29.01 8.43 13.27
N GLY A 423 -28.29 9.25 12.49
CA GLY A 423 -27.15 10.04 12.97
C GLY A 423 -25.96 9.18 13.45
N VAL A 424 -25.81 7.97 12.90
CA VAL A 424 -24.76 7.01 13.28
C VAL A 424 -23.80 6.75 12.13
N SER A 425 -22.64 6.16 12.43
CA SER A 425 -21.68 5.77 11.39
C SER A 425 -22.26 4.65 10.50
N TYR A 426 -21.99 4.73 9.19
CA TYR A 426 -22.28 3.66 8.23
C TYR A 426 -21.79 2.29 8.71
N GLN A 427 -20.56 2.23 9.23
CA GLN A 427 -19.96 0.99 9.75
C GLN A 427 -20.75 0.43 10.95
N PHE A 428 -21.40 1.28 11.74
CA PHE A 428 -22.19 0.89 12.90
C PHE A 428 -23.51 0.21 12.50
N VAL A 429 -24.16 0.72 11.45
CA VAL A 429 -25.36 0.10 10.85
C VAL A 429 -25.00 -1.24 10.20
N VAL A 430 -23.89 -1.30 9.43
CA VAL A 430 -23.39 -2.52 8.79
C VAL A 430 -23.03 -3.60 9.82
N ALA A 431 -22.42 -3.22 10.93
CA ALA A 431 -22.08 -4.13 12.01
C ALA A 431 -23.34 -4.72 12.64
N LYS A 432 -24.34 -3.89 13.00
CA LYS A 432 -25.58 -4.39 13.59
C LYS A 432 -26.40 -5.25 12.63
N ARG A 433 -26.45 -4.86 11.35
CA ARG A 433 -27.09 -5.65 10.29
C ARG A 433 -26.43 -7.02 10.15
N SER A 434 -25.10 -7.06 10.12
CA SER A 434 -24.32 -8.31 10.01
C SER A 434 -24.47 -9.20 11.24
N GLU A 435 -24.53 -8.62 12.44
CA GLU A 435 -24.79 -9.32 13.71
C GLU A 435 -26.16 -10.02 13.68
N LEU A 436 -27.20 -9.35 13.17
CA LEU A 436 -28.55 -9.89 13.01
C LEU A 436 -28.74 -10.72 11.73
N LYS A 437 -27.67 -10.94 10.96
CA LYS A 437 -27.67 -11.69 9.69
C LYS A 437 -28.70 -11.20 8.65
N ILE A 438 -29.09 -9.93 8.71
CA ILE A 438 -30.03 -9.33 7.76
C ILE A 438 -29.28 -8.99 6.45
N PRO A 439 -29.78 -9.37 5.25
CA PRO A 439 -29.14 -9.00 4.00
C PRO A 439 -29.20 -7.49 3.76
N ALA A 440 -28.13 -6.90 3.22
CA ALA A 440 -28.09 -5.48 2.89
C ALA A 440 -29.05 -5.16 1.75
N LYS A 441 -29.92 -4.14 1.93
CA LYS A 441 -30.68 -3.58 0.82
C LYS A 441 -29.74 -2.81 -0.10
N ARG A 442 -29.38 -3.44 -1.21
CA ARG A 442 -28.58 -2.79 -2.25
C ARG A 442 -29.46 -1.77 -2.97
N ARG A 443 -28.97 -0.54 -3.14
CA ARG A 443 -29.57 0.39 -4.09
C ARG A 443 -29.64 -0.27 -5.47
N PRO A 444 -30.72 -0.08 -6.25
CA PRO A 444 -30.82 -0.65 -7.58
C PRO A 444 -29.61 -0.20 -8.42
N ARG A 445 -28.86 -1.18 -8.95
CA ARG A 445 -27.65 -0.93 -9.77
C ARG A 445 -27.97 -0.30 -11.13
N LYS A 446 -29.23 -0.32 -11.56
CA LYS A 446 -29.65 0.04 -12.91
C LYS A 446 -30.58 1.25 -12.85
N VAL A 447 -29.99 2.44 -12.68
CA VAL A 447 -30.60 3.60 -13.32
C VAL A 447 -30.37 3.41 -14.81
N ASP A 448 -31.44 3.43 -15.59
CA ASP A 448 -31.32 3.39 -17.04
C ASP A 448 -30.76 4.73 -17.53
N TRP A 449 -29.43 4.76 -17.65
CA TRP A 449 -28.72 5.93 -18.12
C TRP A 449 -29.04 6.27 -19.58
N SER A 450 -29.72 5.37 -20.31
CA SER A 450 -30.16 5.58 -21.69
C SER A 450 -31.33 6.57 -21.78
N ASN A 451 -32.01 6.84 -20.66
CA ASN A 451 -33.08 7.83 -20.61
C ASN A 451 -32.53 9.25 -20.80
N GLU A 452 -33.00 9.95 -21.85
CA GLU A 452 -32.59 11.30 -22.21
C GLU A 452 -32.83 12.31 -21.07
N LYS A 453 -33.91 12.15 -20.30
CA LYS A 453 -34.22 13.01 -19.15
C LYS A 453 -33.15 12.93 -18.05
N ILE A 454 -32.53 11.76 -17.86
CA ILE A 454 -31.47 11.55 -16.87
C ILE A 454 -30.13 12.01 -17.42
N ALA A 455 -29.90 11.82 -18.73
CA ALA A 455 -28.70 12.31 -19.41
C ALA A 455 -28.60 13.83 -19.38
N ALA A 456 -29.71 14.55 -19.56
CA ALA A 456 -29.78 16.01 -19.52
C ALA A 456 -29.50 16.61 -18.13
N LEU A 457 -29.64 15.83 -17.05
CA LEU A 457 -29.33 16.28 -15.70
C LEU A 457 -27.84 16.19 -15.36
N LEU A 458 -27.04 15.45 -16.14
CA LEU A 458 -25.60 15.35 -15.92
C LEU A 458 -24.93 16.70 -16.21
N GLY A 459 -24.24 17.27 -15.21
CA GLY A 459 -23.53 18.54 -15.36
C GLY A 459 -24.36 19.80 -15.03
N THR A 460 -25.67 19.68 -14.79
CA THR A 460 -26.53 20.82 -14.38
C THR A 460 -26.52 21.08 -12.87
N MET A 461 -26.16 20.08 -12.07
CA MET A 461 -25.98 20.17 -10.63
C MET A 461 -24.80 19.33 -10.18
N SER A 462 -24.37 19.47 -8.92
CA SER A 462 -23.25 18.69 -8.39
C SER A 462 -23.53 17.18 -8.45
N ASP A 463 -22.49 16.39 -8.76
CA ASP A 463 -22.56 14.93 -8.83
C ASP A 463 -23.14 14.31 -7.53
N TYR A 464 -22.96 14.99 -6.39
CA TYR A 464 -23.53 14.62 -5.10
C TYR A 464 -25.05 14.83 -5.03
N LYS A 465 -25.55 16.01 -5.40
CA LYS A 465 -26.99 16.32 -5.39
C LYS A 465 -27.75 15.47 -6.42
N LEU A 466 -27.16 15.26 -7.60
CA LEU A 466 -27.75 14.42 -8.63
C LEU A 466 -27.80 12.95 -8.20
N GLY A 467 -26.75 12.46 -7.53
CA GLY A 467 -26.73 11.11 -6.96
C GLY A 467 -27.83 10.90 -5.93
N ALA A 468 -28.03 11.88 -5.04
CA ALA A 468 -29.12 11.84 -4.06
C ALA A 468 -30.51 11.83 -4.73
N LYS A 469 -30.73 12.65 -5.77
CA LYS A 469 -32.02 12.74 -6.48
C LYS A 469 -32.36 11.45 -7.25
N LEU A 470 -31.36 10.80 -7.84
CA LEU A 470 -31.53 9.59 -8.63
C LEU A 470 -31.39 8.29 -7.83
N GLY A 471 -31.10 8.36 -6.51
CA GLY A 471 -30.87 7.19 -5.67
C GLY A 471 -29.61 6.39 -6.05
N VAL A 472 -28.61 7.03 -6.67
CA VAL A 472 -27.34 6.43 -7.09
C VAL A 472 -26.15 7.05 -6.37
N THR A 473 -25.02 6.36 -6.36
CA THR A 473 -23.79 6.91 -5.77
C THR A 473 -23.28 8.08 -6.62
N ASN A 474 -22.67 9.08 -5.96
CA ASN A 474 -21.98 10.18 -6.65
C ASN A 474 -20.93 9.67 -7.66
N GLY A 475 -20.29 8.53 -7.37
CA GLY A 475 -19.35 7.86 -8.27
C GLY A 475 -19.99 7.32 -9.55
N ALA A 476 -21.25 6.85 -9.50
CA ALA A 476 -21.98 6.40 -10.68
C ALA A 476 -22.32 7.58 -11.60
N VAL A 477 -22.81 8.69 -11.02
CA VAL A 477 -23.05 9.96 -11.74
C VAL A 477 -21.77 10.48 -12.40
N ARG A 478 -20.68 10.56 -11.63
CA ARG A 478 -19.36 10.98 -12.11
C ARG A 478 -18.86 10.10 -13.25
N SER A 479 -19.00 8.78 -13.13
CA SER A 479 -18.58 7.83 -14.17
C SER A 479 -19.36 8.03 -15.45
N GLN A 480 -20.68 8.23 -15.36
CA GLN A 480 -21.50 8.47 -16.54
C GLN A 480 -21.23 9.85 -17.18
N ARG A 481 -21.00 10.88 -16.36
CA ARG A 481 -20.57 12.20 -16.81
C ARG A 481 -19.25 12.14 -17.59
N LEU A 482 -18.24 11.42 -17.07
CA LEU A 482 -16.97 11.20 -17.75
C LEU A 482 -17.12 10.38 -19.03
N LYS A 483 -17.96 9.34 -19.03
CA LYS A 483 -18.25 8.52 -20.22
C LYS A 483 -18.87 9.33 -21.36
N ARG A 484 -19.68 10.34 -21.02
CA ARG A 484 -20.33 11.27 -21.96
C ARG A 484 -19.53 12.55 -22.23
N LYS A 485 -18.31 12.67 -21.70
CA LYS A 485 -17.43 13.85 -21.83
C LYS A 485 -18.06 15.17 -21.35
N ILE A 486 -18.98 15.11 -20.39
CA ILE A 486 -19.63 16.31 -19.84
C ILE A 486 -18.73 16.88 -18.72
N PRO A 487 -18.41 18.20 -18.73
CA PRO A 487 -17.60 18.82 -17.68
C PRO A 487 -18.30 18.80 -16.32
N ALA A 488 -17.53 18.95 -15.24
CA ALA A 488 -18.11 18.97 -13.89
C ALA A 488 -18.92 20.24 -13.69
N TYR A 489 -20.07 20.15 -13.02
CA TYR A 489 -20.81 21.32 -12.59
C TYR A 489 -19.89 22.21 -11.73
N LYS A 490 -19.59 23.40 -12.23
CA LYS A 490 -18.93 24.45 -11.47
C LYS A 490 -20.02 25.44 -11.08
N PRO A 491 -20.32 25.64 -9.78
CA PRO A 491 -21.20 26.72 -9.40
C PRO A 491 -20.53 28.03 -9.84
N THR A 492 -21.21 28.81 -10.68
CA THR A 492 -20.87 30.21 -10.88
C THR A 492 -21.06 30.89 -9.52
N SER A 493 -19.95 31.38 -8.96
CA SER A 493 -19.96 32.21 -7.75
C SER A 493 -20.66 33.53 -8.02
#